data_AF-A0A0A0L677-F1
#
_entry.id   AF-A0A0A0L677-F1
#
_cell.length_a   1.000
_cell.length_b   1.000
_cell.length_c   1.000
_cell.angle_alpha   90.00
_cell.angle_beta   90.00
_cell.angle_gamma   90.00
#
_symmetry.space_group_name_H-M   'P 1'
#
loop_
_entity.id
_entity.type
_entity.pdbx_description
1 polymer ?
#
loop_
_entity_poly.entity_id
_entity_poly.type
_entity_poly.pdbx_seq_one_letter_code
_entity_poly.pdbx_strand_id
1 'polypeptide(L)'
;MVGIIKMGRWGLVMAVVAIMAMAVGEVAALTAAECQAERDMAVNACKSVLFGRNPSPACCQRARVSHTVCICPAVTPKLMTYVDPIRAIRLIESCGRKVPRHFKCGSFTTP
;
A
#
# COMPACT_ATOMS: atom_id res chain seq x y z
N MET A 1 21.80 -39.73 13.29
CA MET A 1 21.85 -40.24 11.90
C MET A 1 20.98 -39.32 11.05
N VAL A 2 21.55 -38.23 10.51
CA VAL A 2 20.86 -37.41 9.51
C VAL A 2 21.14 -38.07 8.18
N GLY A 3 20.16 -38.81 7.68
CA GLY A 3 20.23 -39.50 6.40
C GLY A 3 20.44 -38.48 5.28
N ILE A 4 21.56 -38.59 4.58
CA ILE A 4 21.87 -37.81 3.39
C ILE A 4 20.90 -38.25 2.30
N ILE A 5 19.81 -37.50 2.13
CA ILE A 5 18.88 -37.67 1.01
C ILE A 5 19.65 -37.29 -0.25
N LYS A 6 19.84 -38.25 -1.15
CA LYS A 6 20.47 -38.06 -2.46
C LYS A 6 19.55 -37.18 -3.33
N MET A 7 19.65 -35.86 -3.15
CA MET A 7 18.85 -34.89 -3.89
C MET A 7 19.30 -34.85 -5.35
N GLY A 8 18.58 -35.58 -6.20
CA GLY A 8 18.62 -35.36 -7.65
C GLY A 8 18.15 -33.93 -8.00
N ARG A 9 18.33 -33.52 -9.26
CA ARG A 9 17.89 -32.21 -9.78
C ARG A 9 16.47 -31.84 -9.34
N TRP A 10 15.58 -32.83 -9.27
CA TRP A 10 14.19 -32.69 -8.81
C TRP A 10 14.05 -32.48 -7.30
N GLY A 11 14.91 -33.12 -6.48
CA GLY A 11 14.92 -32.90 -5.03
C GLY A 11 15.34 -31.49 -4.64
N LEU A 12 16.27 -30.89 -5.40
CA LEU A 12 16.64 -29.47 -5.24
C LEU A 12 15.50 -28.53 -5.64
N VAL A 13 14.80 -28.82 -6.74
CA VAL A 13 13.64 -28.04 -7.18
C VAL A 13 12.53 -28.07 -6.11
N MET A 14 12.22 -29.25 -5.57
CA MET A 14 11.22 -29.38 -4.51
C MET A 14 11.63 -28.67 -3.22
N ALA A 15 12.92 -28.68 -2.87
CA ALA A 15 13.43 -27.92 -1.74
C ALA A 15 13.29 -26.40 -1.93
N VAL A 16 13.61 -25.88 -3.12
CA VAL A 16 13.46 -24.45 -3.45
C VAL A 16 11.99 -24.03 -3.42
N VAL A 17 11.09 -24.84 -3.99
CA VAL A 17 9.64 -24.59 -3.96
C VAL A 17 9.11 -24.60 -2.51
N ALA A 18 9.56 -25.54 -1.68
CA ALA A 18 9.18 -25.59 -0.27
C ALA A 18 9.64 -24.33 0.48
N ILE A 19 10.89 -23.89 0.30
CA ILE A 19 11.43 -22.68 0.94
C ILE A 19 10.64 -21.43 0.50
N MET A 20 10.31 -21.31 -0.80
CA MET A 20 9.49 -20.22 -1.32
C MET A 20 8.07 -20.23 -0.74
N ALA A 21 7.47 -21.41 -0.54
CA ALA A 21 6.16 -21.54 0.08
C ALA A 21 6.16 -21.13 1.56
N MET A 22 7.24 -21.41 2.30
CA MET A 22 7.38 -20.99 3.70
C MET A 22 7.74 -19.50 3.85
N ALA A 23 8.26 -18.87 2.79
CA ALA A 23 8.56 -17.44 2.75
C ALA A 23 7.34 -16.55 2.46
N VAL A 24 6.16 -17.15 2.22
CA VAL A 24 4.90 -16.41 2.19
C VAL A 24 4.51 -16.13 3.65
N GLY A 25 5.14 -15.11 4.24
CA GLY A 25 4.72 -14.60 5.53
C GLY A 25 3.24 -14.27 5.50
N GLU A 26 2.53 -14.60 6.57
CA GLU A 26 1.14 -14.17 6.73
C GLU A 26 1.10 -12.66 6.58
N VAL A 27 0.52 -12.16 5.49
CA VAL A 27 0.07 -10.77 5.44
C VAL A 27 -0.99 -10.70 6.53
N ALA A 28 -0.62 -10.20 7.71
CA ALA A 28 -1.57 -9.93 8.78
C ALA A 28 -2.73 -9.17 8.13
N ALA A 29 -3.88 -9.83 8.02
CA ALA A 29 -5.02 -9.27 7.32
C ALA A 29 -5.50 -8.11 8.19
N LEU A 30 -5.17 -6.88 7.78
CA LEU A 30 -5.63 -5.67 8.46
C LEU A 30 -7.15 -5.76 8.59
N THR A 31 -7.63 -5.60 9.81
CA THR A 31 -9.06 -5.63 10.10
C THR A 31 -9.73 -4.40 9.50
N ALA A 32 -11.04 -4.50 9.24
CA ALA A 32 -11.81 -3.35 8.76
C ALA A 32 -11.72 -2.14 9.72
N ALA A 33 -11.63 -2.40 11.03
CA ALA A 33 -11.51 -1.38 12.06
C ALA A 33 -10.15 -0.65 12.01
N GLU A 34 -9.05 -1.38 11.81
CA GLU A 34 -7.72 -0.79 11.64
C GLU A 34 -7.66 0.08 10.38
N CYS A 35 -8.21 -0.40 9.27
CA CYS A 35 -8.30 0.41 8.05
C CYS A 35 -9.18 1.65 8.23
N GLN A 36 -10.25 1.58 9.02
CA GLN A 36 -11.07 2.75 9.34
C GLN A 36 -10.26 3.78 10.12
N ALA A 37 -9.57 3.36 11.18
CA ALA A 37 -8.72 4.23 11.97
C ALA A 37 -7.59 4.86 11.12
N GLU A 38 -6.96 4.08 10.24
CA GLU A 38 -5.96 4.60 9.31
C GLU A 38 -6.51 5.69 8.39
N ARG A 39 -7.71 5.48 7.84
CA ARG A 39 -8.37 6.47 6.99
C ARG A 39 -8.69 7.75 7.76
N ASP A 40 -9.24 7.65 8.95
CA ASP A 40 -9.60 8.81 9.77
C ASP A 40 -8.37 9.63 10.13
N MET A 41 -7.27 8.96 10.50
CA MET A 41 -5.99 9.60 10.76
C MET A 41 -5.41 10.27 9.51
N ALA A 42 -5.51 9.62 8.34
CA ALA A 42 -5.05 10.18 7.07
C ALA A 42 -5.86 11.40 6.66
N VAL A 43 -7.19 11.34 6.73
CA VAL A 43 -8.07 12.46 6.39
C VAL A 43 -7.83 13.65 7.30
N ASN A 44 -7.70 13.42 8.61
CA ASN A 44 -7.45 14.49 9.57
C ASN A 44 -6.09 15.16 9.33
N ALA A 45 -5.03 14.37 9.14
CA ALA A 45 -3.68 14.90 8.93
C ALA A 45 -3.49 15.56 7.55
N CYS A 46 -4.11 15.01 6.51
CA CYS A 46 -3.93 15.41 5.11
C CYS A 46 -5.05 16.31 4.57
N LYS A 47 -5.91 16.87 5.44
CA LYS A 47 -6.99 17.76 5.04
C LYS A 47 -6.53 18.90 4.13
N SER A 48 -5.32 19.44 4.34
CA SER A 48 -4.73 20.48 3.49
C SER A 48 -4.51 20.02 2.04
N VAL A 49 -4.11 18.76 1.84
CA VAL A 49 -3.87 18.14 0.53
C VAL A 49 -5.17 18.00 -0.26
N LEU A 50 -6.29 17.71 0.42
CA LEU A 50 -7.62 17.66 -0.22
C LEU A 50 -8.01 18.99 -0.83
N PHE A 51 -7.54 20.11 -0.25
CA PHE A 51 -7.73 21.47 -0.77
C PHE A 51 -6.56 21.93 -1.67
N GLY A 52 -5.66 21.04 -2.07
CA GLY A 52 -4.54 21.33 -2.96
C GLY A 52 -3.40 22.15 -2.33
N ARG A 53 -3.34 22.23 -0.99
CA ARG A 53 -2.25 22.89 -0.25
C ARG A 53 -1.15 21.88 0.09
N ASN A 54 0.03 22.41 0.44
CA ASN A 54 1.16 21.58 0.84
C ASN A 54 0.82 20.66 2.03
N PRO A 55 1.38 19.44 2.04
CA PRO A 55 1.18 18.49 3.14
C PRO A 55 1.86 18.98 4.42
N SER A 56 1.22 18.74 5.55
CA SER A 56 1.85 18.91 6.86
C SER A 56 2.87 17.79 7.12
N PRO A 57 3.82 17.96 8.07
CA PRO A 57 4.72 16.88 8.46
C PRO A 57 3.98 15.60 8.90
N ALA A 58 2.87 15.76 9.63
CA ALA A 58 2.01 14.64 10.03
C ALA A 58 1.35 13.96 8.84
N CYS A 59 0.90 14.72 7.84
CA CYS A 59 0.39 14.15 6.59
C CYS A 59 1.46 13.36 5.86
N CYS A 60 2.68 13.90 5.76
CA CYS A 60 3.78 13.19 5.12
C CYS A 60 4.16 11.89 5.85
N GLN A 61 4.09 11.86 7.17
CA GLN A 61 4.26 10.62 7.93
C GLN A 61 3.19 9.60 7.55
N ARG A 62 1.91 9.99 7.55
CA ARG A 62 0.80 9.11 7.15
C ARG A 62 0.93 8.63 5.71
N ALA A 63 1.26 9.51 4.78
CA ALA A 63 1.50 9.15 3.38
C ALA A 63 2.56 8.05 3.18
N ARG A 64 3.56 8.00 4.06
CA ARG A 64 4.64 7.00 4.01
C ARG A 64 4.24 5.66 4.62
N VAL A 65 3.47 5.68 5.71
CA VAL A 65 3.16 4.48 6.53
C VAL A 65 1.77 3.88 6.26
N SER A 66 0.86 4.63 5.64
CA SER A 66 -0.50 4.14 5.36
C SER A 66 -0.50 3.01 4.35
N HIS A 67 -1.33 2.01 4.62
CA HIS A 67 -1.44 0.84 3.76
C HIS A 67 -2.36 1.13 2.57
N THR A 68 -1.93 0.78 1.36
CA THR A 68 -2.71 0.99 0.14
C THR A 68 -4.04 0.22 0.18
N VAL A 69 -4.06 -0.97 0.80
CA VAL A 69 -5.28 -1.76 1.00
C VAL A 69 -6.33 -1.00 1.82
N CYS A 70 -5.89 -0.20 2.79
CA CYS A 70 -6.79 0.63 3.58
C CYS A 70 -7.15 1.92 2.82
N ILE A 71 -6.21 2.60 2.17
CA ILE A 71 -6.49 3.91 1.54
C ILE A 71 -7.29 3.78 0.23
N CYS A 72 -6.96 2.84 -0.64
CA CYS A 72 -7.51 2.78 -1.98
C CYS A 72 -9.03 2.61 -2.07
N PRO A 73 -9.70 1.83 -1.20
CA PRO A 73 -11.16 1.74 -1.24
C PRO A 73 -11.86 3.05 -0.83
N ALA A 74 -11.17 3.99 -0.18
CA ALA A 74 -11.72 5.33 0.10
C ALA A 74 -11.68 6.26 -1.12
N VAL A 75 -10.88 5.93 -2.15
CA VAL A 75 -10.78 6.67 -3.41
C VAL A 75 -11.98 6.32 -4.30
N THR A 76 -13.10 6.96 -4.00
CA THR A 76 -14.37 6.79 -4.71
C THR A 76 -14.56 7.87 -5.78
N PRO A 77 -15.43 7.66 -6.79
CA PRO A 77 -15.74 8.68 -7.78
C PRO A 77 -16.31 9.95 -7.16
N LYS A 78 -17.10 9.79 -6.09
CA LYS A 78 -17.66 10.91 -5.34
C LYS A 78 -16.60 11.73 -4.62
N LEU A 79 -15.47 11.15 -4.22
CA LEU A 79 -14.35 11.92 -3.66
C LEU A 79 -13.64 12.72 -4.76
N MET A 80 -13.48 12.12 -5.94
CA MET A 80 -12.81 12.74 -7.09
C MET A 80 -13.57 13.95 -7.67
N THR A 81 -14.86 14.14 -7.33
CA THR A 81 -15.57 15.39 -7.68
C THR A 81 -15.12 16.58 -6.84
N TYR A 82 -14.50 16.35 -5.68
CA TYR A 82 -14.02 17.41 -4.78
C TYR A 82 -12.50 17.57 -4.81
N VAL A 83 -11.77 16.51 -5.17
CA VAL A 83 -10.31 16.45 -5.09
C VAL A 83 -9.74 16.01 -6.43
N ASP A 84 -8.81 16.79 -6.96
CA ASP A 84 -8.01 16.40 -8.13
C ASP A 84 -6.99 15.32 -7.71
N PRO A 85 -7.13 14.06 -8.18
CA PRO A 85 -6.24 12.97 -7.79
C PRO A 85 -4.81 13.18 -8.29
N ILE A 86 -4.60 13.80 -9.46
CA ILE A 86 -3.26 14.07 -10.02
C ILE A 86 -2.54 15.12 -9.17
N ARG A 87 -3.27 16.15 -8.73
CA ARG A 87 -2.70 17.15 -7.80
C ARG A 87 -2.39 16.54 -6.45
N ALA A 88 -3.29 15.71 -5.90
CA ALA A 88 -3.07 15.03 -4.63
C ALA A 88 -1.84 14.11 -4.68
N ILE A 89 -1.66 13.35 -5.77
CA ILE A 89 -0.48 12.50 -5.98
C ILE A 89 0.80 13.33 -5.96
N ARG A 90 0.88 14.43 -6.72
CA ARG A 90 2.08 15.29 -6.74
C ARG A 90 2.43 15.84 -5.35
N LEU A 91 1.42 16.21 -4.57
CA LEU A 91 1.62 16.67 -3.19
C LEU A 91 2.12 15.54 -2.28
N ILE A 92 1.58 14.33 -2.41
CA ILE A 92 2.02 13.15 -1.65
C ILE A 92 3.43 12.70 -2.08
N GLU A 93 3.78 12.83 -3.36
CA GLU A 93 5.12 12.55 -3.86
C GLU A 93 6.17 13.50 -3.29
N SER A 94 5.79 14.76 -3.01
CA SER A 94 6.66 15.70 -2.29
C SER A 94 7.04 15.22 -0.88
N CYS A 95 6.22 14.35 -0.27
CA CYS A 95 6.54 13.68 0.98
C CYS A 95 7.54 12.52 0.82
N GLY A 96 8.02 12.21 -0.38
CA GLY A 96 8.92 11.09 -0.66
C GLY A 96 8.23 9.74 -0.87
N ARG A 97 6.88 9.71 -0.92
CA ARG A 97 6.13 8.51 -1.26
C ARG A 97 5.97 8.42 -2.78
N LYS A 98 6.62 7.46 -3.41
CA LYS A 98 6.42 7.20 -4.85
C LYS A 98 5.11 6.44 -5.07
N VAL A 99 4.31 6.92 -6.03
CA VAL A 99 3.12 6.23 -6.53
C VAL A 99 3.50 5.55 -7.86
N PRO A 100 3.32 4.23 -8.01
CA PRO A 100 3.64 3.56 -9.26
C PRO A 100 2.74 4.05 -10.40
N ARG A 101 3.26 4.08 -11.63
CA ARG A 101 2.48 4.36 -12.84
C ARG A 101 1.51 3.21 -13.13
N HIS A 102 0.38 3.53 -13.78
CA HIS A 102 -0.67 2.55 -14.12
C HIS A 102 -1.19 1.72 -12.93
N PHE A 103 -1.03 2.25 -11.73
CA PHE A 103 -1.54 1.67 -10.50
C PHE A 103 -3.00 2.04 -10.30
N LYS A 104 -3.84 1.02 -10.10
CA LYS A 104 -5.26 1.15 -9.77
C LYS A 104 -5.44 1.28 -8.26
N CYS A 105 -6.10 2.35 -7.83
CA CYS A 105 -6.42 2.64 -6.44
C CYS A 105 -7.89 3.06 -6.34
N GLY A 106 -8.74 2.13 -5.89
CA GLY A 106 -10.18 2.33 -5.88
C GLY A 106 -10.72 2.53 -7.29
N SER A 107 -11.38 3.66 -7.52
CA SER A 107 -11.93 4.03 -8.83
C SER A 107 -10.96 4.85 -9.70
N PHE A 108 -9.76 5.15 -9.22
CA PHE A 108 -8.75 5.92 -9.96
C PHE A 108 -7.61 5.02 -10.45
N THR A 109 -7.11 5.28 -11.64
CA THR A 109 -5.89 4.65 -12.17
C THR A 109 -4.91 5.75 -12.53
N THR A 110 -3.70 5.64 -12.00
CA THR A 110 -2.61 6.58 -12.32
C THR A 110 -2.21 6.46 -13.79
N PRO A 111 -1.90 7.59 -14.46
CA PRO A 111 -1.40 7.58 -15.83
C PRO A 111 0.03 7.04 -15.94
#